data_AF-A0A0B2VVM7-F1
#
_entry.id   AF-A0A0B2VVM7-F1
#
_cell.length_a   1.000
_cell.length_b   1.000
_cell.length_c   1.000
_cell.angle_alpha   90.00
_cell.angle_beta   90.00
_cell.angle_gamma   90.00
#
_symmetry.space_group_name_H-M   'P 1'
#
loop_
_entity.id
_entity.type
_entity.pdbx_description
1 polymer ?
#
loop_
_entity_poly.entity_id
_entity_poly.type
_entity_poly.pdbx_seq_one_letter_code
_entity_poly.pdbx_strand_id
1 'polypeptide(L)'
;MSYGAYKTARREERFQQNATEIQPCRYSIEAVEGNVFSPQYPHYYPSNANCSYFFPMRKSRRLMLKLEFLDVRPLSCSTDYIDIYQMHPK
;
A
#
# COMPACT_ATOMS: atom_id res chain seq x y z
N MET A 1 -12.48 23.57 15.93
CA MET A 1 -12.17 22.21 15.44
C MET A 1 -11.54 22.36 14.06
N SER A 2 -10.22 22.32 13.99
CA SER A 2 -9.47 22.65 12.77
C SER A 2 -9.39 21.42 11.86
N TYR A 3 -10.04 21.48 10.70
CA TYR A 3 -9.77 20.54 9.61
C TYR A 3 -8.30 20.70 9.20
N GLY A 4 -7.51 19.62 9.33
CA GLY A 4 -6.07 19.63 9.06
C GLY A 4 -5.79 20.01 7.60
N ALA A 5 -4.86 20.94 7.43
CA ALA A 5 -4.42 21.40 6.11
C ALA A 5 -3.72 20.26 5.36
N TYR A 6 -4.32 19.87 4.24
CA TYR A 6 -3.77 18.96 3.24
C TYR A 6 -2.45 19.52 2.69
N LYS A 7 -1.37 18.74 2.75
CA LYS A 7 -0.21 18.99 1.89
C LYS A 7 -0.59 18.53 0.49
N THR A 8 -1.10 19.45 -0.34
CA THR A 8 -1.27 19.22 -1.78
C THR A 8 0.09 18.88 -2.38
N ALA A 9 0.30 17.60 -2.70
CA ALA A 9 1.35 17.18 -3.60
C ALA A 9 1.15 17.96 -4.91
N ARG A 10 2.19 18.70 -5.32
CA ARG A 10 2.14 19.55 -6.50
C ARG A 10 1.93 18.68 -7.74
N ARG A 11 0.78 18.87 -8.40
CA ARG A 11 0.44 18.42 -9.77
C ARG A 11 0.29 16.91 -9.97
N GLU A 12 -0.82 16.56 -10.62
CA GLU A 12 -1.34 15.21 -10.94
C GLU A 12 -0.42 14.37 -11.86
N GLU A 13 0.79 14.05 -11.43
CA GLU A 13 1.67 13.15 -12.19
C GLU A 13 1.81 11.80 -11.49
N ARG A 14 0.71 11.04 -11.61
CA ARG A 14 0.65 9.56 -11.64
C ARG A 14 1.00 8.83 -10.33
N PHE A 15 0.05 8.84 -9.38
CA PHE A 15 -0.11 7.74 -8.42
C PHE A 15 -0.67 6.48 -9.12
N GLN A 16 -0.04 6.09 -10.23
CA GLN A 16 -0.40 4.89 -10.98
C GLN A 16 0.37 3.72 -10.35
N GLN A 17 -0.36 2.82 -9.71
CA GLN A 17 0.17 1.54 -9.28
C GLN A 17 0.07 0.53 -10.43
N ASN A 18 1.15 -0.19 -10.71
CA ASN A 18 1.15 -1.30 -11.67
C ASN A 18 0.62 -2.59 -11.00
N ALA A 19 -0.62 -2.51 -10.49
CA ALA A 19 -1.24 -3.52 -9.67
C ALA A 19 -2.56 -3.99 -10.31
N THR A 20 -2.70 -5.30 -10.48
CA THR A 20 -3.93 -5.91 -11.01
C THR A 20 -4.83 -6.29 -9.84
N GLU A 21 -6.01 -5.69 -9.74
CA GLU A 21 -7.01 -6.13 -8.74
C GLU A 21 -7.55 -7.50 -9.12
N ILE A 22 -7.23 -8.52 -8.32
CA ILE A 22 -7.64 -9.92 -8.54
C ILE A 22 -8.90 -10.29 -7.75
N GLN A 23 -9.19 -9.53 -6.70
CA GLN A 23 -10.35 -9.62 -5.80
C GLN A 23 -10.52 -8.24 -5.13
N PRO A 24 -11.69 -7.91 -4.55
CA PRO A 24 -11.88 -6.63 -3.87
C PRO A 24 -10.77 -6.34 -2.85
N CYS A 25 -10.09 -5.20 -2.99
CA CYS A 25 -8.95 -4.79 -2.14
C CYS A 25 -7.72 -5.73 -2.22
N ARG A 26 -7.66 -6.66 -3.17
CA ARG A 26 -6.57 -7.64 -3.31
C ARG A 26 -5.90 -7.47 -4.67
N TYR A 27 -4.62 -7.15 -4.64
CA TYR A 27 -3.87 -6.77 -5.83
C TYR A 27 -2.69 -7.71 -6.07
N SER A 28 -2.45 -8.10 -7.32
CA SER A 28 -1.23 -8.77 -7.76
C SER A 28 -0.30 -7.78 -8.46
N ILE A 29 0.99 -7.79 -8.11
CA ILE A 29 2.00 -6.89 -8.65
C ILE A 29 3.08 -7.74 -9.35
N GLU A 30 2.98 -7.81 -10.67
CA GLU A 30 3.96 -8.51 -11.53
C GLU A 30 5.11 -7.61 -11.99
N ALA A 31 4.98 -6.30 -11.79
CA ALA A 31 5.99 -5.32 -12.15
C ALA A 31 7.28 -5.58 -11.37
N VAL A 32 8.43 -5.40 -12.03
CA VAL A 32 9.76 -5.62 -11.42
C VAL A 32 10.18 -4.47 -10.50
N GLU A 33 9.59 -3.30 -10.69
CA GLU A 33 9.79 -2.10 -9.90
C GLU A 33 8.53 -1.23 -9.99
N GLY A 34 8.35 -0.35 -9.00
CA GLY A 34 7.23 0.58 -8.95
C GLY A 34 6.87 0.97 -7.53
N ASN A 35 5.82 1.79 -7.43
CA ASN A 35 5.27 2.25 -6.16
C ASN A 35 3.97 1.53 -5.84
N VAL A 36 3.75 1.30 -4.54
CA VAL A 36 2.48 0.83 -4.00
C VAL A 36 1.96 1.90 -3.07
N PHE A 37 0.64 2.09 -3.10
CA PHE A 37 -0.02 3.12 -2.32
C PHE A 37 -1.17 2.52 -1.53
N SER A 38 -1.50 3.15 -0.40
CA SER A 38 -2.75 2.84 0.29
C SER A 38 -3.95 3.08 -0.65
N PRO A 39 -5.09 2.40 -0.43
CA PRO A 39 -6.30 2.69 -1.19
C PRO A 39 -6.64 4.18 -1.08
N GLN A 40 -7.03 4.80 -2.19
CA GLN A 40 -7.38 6.22 -2.32
C GLN A 40 -6.23 7.22 -2.11
N TYR A 41 -4.97 6.78 -1.93
CA TYR A 41 -3.83 7.70 -1.92
C TYR A 41 -3.87 8.64 -3.16
N PRO A 42 -3.67 9.96 -2.99
CA PRO A 42 -3.07 10.66 -1.84
C PRO A 42 -4.05 11.04 -0.73
N HIS A 43 -5.31 10.58 -0.78
CA HIS A 43 -6.28 10.76 0.29
C HIS A 43 -6.07 9.74 1.41
N TYR A 44 -6.79 9.94 2.51
CA TYR A 44 -6.80 9.01 3.63
C TYR A 44 -7.28 7.63 3.20
N TYR A 45 -6.68 6.59 3.78
CA TYR A 45 -7.14 5.23 3.58
C TYR A 45 -8.57 5.06 4.14
N PRO A 46 -9.43 4.25 3.48
CA PRO A 46 -10.78 3.97 3.98
C PRO A 46 -10.76 3.32 5.37
N SER A 47 -11.78 3.62 6.18
CA SER A 47 -12.02 2.87 7.42
C SER A 47 -12.33 1.40 7.11
N ASN A 48 -11.85 0.49 7.96
CA ASN A 48 -12.01 -0.97 7.81
C ASN A 48 -11.38 -1.55 6.53
N ALA A 49 -10.46 -0.83 5.89
CA ALA A 49 -9.73 -1.35 4.74
C ALA A 49 -8.89 -2.57 5.15
N ASN A 50 -9.15 -3.71 4.52
CA ASN A 50 -8.31 -4.91 4.62
C ASN A 50 -7.82 -5.25 3.21
N CYS A 51 -6.74 -4.58 2.81
CA CYS A 51 -6.16 -4.69 1.49
C CYS A 51 -4.91 -5.57 1.51
N SER A 52 -4.71 -6.36 0.46
CA SER A 52 -3.51 -7.20 0.31
C SER A 52 -2.85 -6.95 -1.03
N TYR A 53 -1.52 -6.83 -1.00
CA TYR A 53 -0.69 -6.69 -2.20
C TYR A 53 0.24 -7.90 -2.29
N PHE A 54 0.03 -8.70 -3.33
CA PHE A 54 0.78 -9.92 -3.59
C PHE A 54 1.89 -9.63 -4.58
N PHE A 55 3.12 -9.94 -4.20
CA PHE A 55 4.30 -9.89 -5.06
C PHE A 55 4.73 -11.33 -5.38
N PRO A 56 4.38 -11.87 -6.57
CA PRO A 56 4.70 -13.24 -6.91
C PRO A 56 6.22 -13.44 -6.94
N MET A 57 6.73 -14.29 -6.03
CA MET A 57 8.16 -14.61 -6.01
C MET A 57 8.52 -15.43 -7.24
N ARG A 58 9.38 -14.86 -8.09
CA ARG A 58 10.03 -15.62 -9.16
C ARG A 58 11.37 -16.17 -8.66
N LYS A 59 11.74 -17.37 -9.10
CA LYS A 59 13.01 -18.01 -8.73
C LYS A 59 14.17 -17.02 -8.95
N SER A 60 15.06 -16.93 -7.97
CA SER A 60 16.25 -16.07 -7.97
C SER A 60 16.00 -14.56 -7.89
N ARG A 61 14.81 -14.10 -7.47
CA ARG A 61 14.54 -12.67 -7.19
C ARG A 61 14.42 -12.39 -5.69
N ARG A 62 14.87 -11.21 -5.27
CA ARG A 62 14.68 -10.67 -3.91
C ARG A 62 13.74 -9.47 -4.00
N LEU A 63 12.75 -9.41 -3.11
CA LEU A 63 11.88 -8.26 -2.97
C LEU A 63 12.55 -7.25 -2.02
N MET A 64 12.62 -5.98 -2.45
CA MET A 64 13.06 -4.87 -1.61
C MET A 64 11.88 -3.90 -1.46
N LEU A 65 11.47 -3.64 -0.23
CA LEU A 65 10.40 -2.70 0.08
C LEU A 65 10.99 -1.52 0.86
N LYS A 66 10.60 -0.31 0.48
CA LYS A 66 10.95 0.92 1.16
C LYS A 66 9.67 1.68 1.46
N LEU A 67 9.41 1.95 2.74
CA LEU A 67 8.30 2.80 3.16
C LEU A 67 8.76 4.26 3.03
N GLU A 68 8.35 4.93 1.96
CA GLU A 68 8.72 6.34 1.73
C GLU A 68 7.80 7.31 2.50
N PHE A 69 6.55 6.93 2.69
CA PHE A 69 5.56 7.66 3.45
C PHE A 69 4.73 6.69 4.27
N LEU A 70 4.64 6.94 5.57
CA LEU A 70 3.83 6.16 6.50
C LEU A 70 3.11 7.13 7.45
N ASP A 71 1.79 7.13 7.39
CA ASP A 71 0.92 7.86 8.29
C ASP A 71 -0.21 6.91 8.71
N VAL A 72 0.05 6.16 9.79
CA VAL A 72 -0.90 5.23 10.41
C VAL A 72 -1.18 5.72 11.82
N ARG A 73 -2.42 5.53 12.31
CA ARG A 73 -2.81 6.01 13.65
C ARG A 73 -1.90 5.40 14.73
N PRO A 74 -1.13 6.21 15.48
CA PRO A 74 -0.08 5.69 16.37
C PRO A 74 -0.57 5.23 17.74
N LEU A 75 -1.84 5.49 18.11
CA LEU A 75 -2.29 5.50 19.51
C LEU A 75 -3.05 4.25 20.00
N SER A 76 -3.25 3.24 19.15
CA SER A 76 -3.75 1.93 19.60
C SER A 76 -3.01 0.84 18.86
N CYS A 77 -2.08 0.17 19.55
CA CYS A 77 -1.18 -0.87 19.03
C CYS A 77 -1.87 -2.14 18.46
N SER A 78 -3.13 -2.05 18.05
CA SER A 78 -3.93 -3.16 17.50
C SER A 78 -4.92 -2.76 16.41
N THR A 79 -5.01 -1.50 15.99
CA THR A 79 -6.08 -1.06 15.07
C THR A 79 -5.64 -0.96 13.61
N ASP A 80 -4.61 -0.17 13.32
CA ASP A 80 -4.17 0.10 11.94
C ASP A 80 -2.70 -0.31 11.83
N TYR A 81 -2.38 -1.23 10.92
CA TYR A 81 -1.03 -1.74 10.75
C TYR A 81 -0.78 -2.18 9.31
N ILE A 82 0.50 -2.27 8.95
CA ILE A 82 0.96 -2.91 7.73
C ILE A 82 1.67 -4.18 8.15
N ASP A 83 1.20 -5.32 7.66
CA ASP A 83 1.85 -6.61 7.87
C ASP A 83 2.60 -7.03 6.60
N ILE A 84 3.86 -7.41 6.77
CA ILE A 84 4.75 -7.81 5.67
C ILE A 84 5.29 -9.19 6.01
N TYR A 85 4.81 -10.20 5.28
CA TYR A 85 5.18 -11.58 5.50
C TYR A 85 5.43 -12.32 4.18
N GLN A 86 6.33 -13.30 4.23
CA GLN A 86 6.52 -14.22 3.12
C GLN A 86 5.40 -15.27 3.16
N MET A 87 4.63 -15.36 2.07
CA MET A 87 3.64 -16.43 1.96
C MET A 87 4.35 -17.76 1.71
N HIS A 88 4.12 -18.73 2.60
CA HIS A 88 4.51 -20.12 2.42
C HIS A 88 3.28 -20.88 1.93
N PRO A 89 3.24 -21.33 0.67
CA PRO A 89 2.20 -22.25 0.22
C PRO A 89 2.23 -23.51 1.08
N LYS A 90 1.06 -23.97 1.52
CA LYS A 90 0.91 -25.30 2.13
C LYS A 90 1.09 -26.38 1.08
#